data_AF-A0A369CBA2-F1
#
_entry.id   AF-A0A369CBA2-F1
#
_cell.length_a   1.000
_cell.length_b   1.000
_cell.length_c   1.000
_cell.angle_alpha   90.00
_cell.angle_beta   90.00
_cell.angle_gamma   90.00
#
_symmetry.space_group_name_H-M   'P 1'
#
loop_
_entity.id
_entity.type
_entity.pdbx_description
1 polymer ?
#
loop_
_entity_poly.entity_id
_entity_poly.type
_entity_poly.pdbx_seq_one_letter_code
_entity_poly.pdbx_strand_id
1 'polypeptide(L)'
;MIGIPTYRTPLSHYVLLALLTLMLAVAAPGAWAKKPDGGGGGGGKPAKTAVLTVTASGPGEVSFADADGNPVSCRDAPCTATYPAGKTTVSLNAIPDADAAFSGWSGDCTGTGACTVTLRADRSVGAAFEDTAPPPPPPPTPRASAAGDSITMGFAASCSRNVNFWDLFCLLGGDQPENSWFNGGSSAVLSVIDRYRLEVDPDTSATKAAAESGSEMVGVTVGGETPRNFVDQAAEIVGQVPLPNRVEVMLGGNDICNRDCADPADCSNPLLDDESWRAGVRAGLDILVNGLPEGATILLVGVPRMQDLYAAGIARQQADSGVNCQSVWSTYGICRIATNDGTLKGESHAERLAAIGERQQRYNEILAELAQTYNGTNGIEVVAEYGDGKGLSVGTYAFGAGDINGGDCFHPSVSGQNIVADVVWGNNPDNPAP
;
A
#
# COMPACT_ATOMS: atom_id res chain seq x y z
N MET A 1 5.56 21.90 40.12
CA MET A 1 4.90 23.03 40.79
C MET A 1 5.00 24.22 39.83
N ILE A 2 3.95 24.89 39.35
CA ILE A 2 2.48 24.89 39.57
C ILE A 2 1.84 25.16 38.17
N GLY A 3 0.61 24.78 37.79
CA GLY A 3 -0.40 23.94 38.43
C GLY A 3 -1.85 24.34 38.09
N ILE A 4 -2.46 23.64 37.12
CA ILE A 4 -3.92 23.42 36.91
C ILE A 4 -4.75 24.67 36.44
N PRO A 5 -6.05 24.59 36.05
CA PRO A 5 -6.49 24.37 34.65
C PRO A 5 -7.50 25.42 34.09
N THR A 6 -8.06 25.16 32.89
CA THR A 6 -9.54 25.07 32.74
C THR A 6 -9.98 24.25 31.52
N TYR A 7 -11.07 23.47 31.66
CA TYR A 7 -11.75 22.74 30.58
C TYR A 7 -12.86 23.59 29.95
N ARG A 8 -13.10 23.46 28.63
CA ARG A 8 -14.43 23.61 28.00
C ARG A 8 -14.64 22.69 26.79
N THR A 9 -15.54 21.72 26.99
CA THR A 9 -16.43 21.02 26.04
C THR A 9 -16.36 21.37 24.53
N PRO A 10 -16.25 20.36 23.63
CA PRO A 10 -16.73 20.47 22.27
C PRO A 10 -18.28 20.39 22.22
N LEU A 11 -18.88 21.06 21.23
CA LEU A 11 -20.27 20.88 20.82
C LEU A 11 -20.30 20.05 19.54
N SER A 12 -21.05 18.95 19.52
CA SER A 12 -21.37 18.18 18.32
C SER A 12 -22.88 17.96 18.27
N HIS A 13 -23.52 18.26 17.13
CA HIS A 13 -24.90 17.89 16.77
C HIS A 13 -25.14 18.18 15.27
N TYR A 14 -25.99 17.36 14.63
CA TYR A 14 -26.30 17.35 13.19
C TYR A 14 -25.09 16.94 12.32
N VAL A 15 -25.23 16.23 11.18
CA VAL A 15 -26.36 15.87 10.30
C VAL A 15 -26.29 14.34 10.06
N LEU A 16 -27.38 13.55 9.94
CA LEU A 16 -28.21 13.39 8.73
C LEU A 16 -29.48 12.56 9.03
N LEU A 17 -30.59 12.87 8.34
CA LEU A 17 -31.85 12.12 8.42
C LEU A 17 -32.18 11.50 7.06
N ALA A 18 -32.68 10.26 7.04
CA ALA A 18 -33.02 9.56 5.79
C ALA A 18 -34.50 9.73 5.37
N LEU A 19 -34.67 9.88 4.05
CA LEU A 19 -35.89 9.75 3.25
C LEU A 19 -36.42 8.28 3.35
N LEU A 20 -37.64 7.86 2.97
CA LEU A 20 -38.84 8.38 2.29
C LEU A 20 -40.04 7.49 2.81
N THR A 21 -41.35 7.52 2.48
CA THR A 21 -42.23 8.05 1.40
C THR A 21 -43.68 8.16 1.92
N LEU A 22 -44.61 8.67 1.09
CA LEU A 22 -46.06 8.73 1.34
C LEU A 22 -46.82 8.23 0.07
N MET A 23 -47.89 7.43 0.21
CA MET A 23 -49.22 7.66 -0.42
C MET A 23 -50.24 6.50 -0.27
N LEU A 24 -51.52 6.87 -0.48
CA LEU A 24 -52.75 6.10 -0.29
C LEU A 24 -53.10 5.20 -1.50
N ALA A 25 -53.96 4.19 -1.30
CA ALA A 25 -55.17 4.02 -2.13
C ALA A 25 -56.24 3.06 -1.54
N VAL A 26 -57.39 3.64 -1.19
CA VAL A 26 -58.78 3.16 -1.38
C VAL A 26 -59.09 1.64 -1.43
N ALA A 27 -59.98 1.21 -0.53
CA ALA A 27 -61.05 0.26 -0.85
C ALA A 27 -62.36 0.69 -0.14
N ALA A 28 -63.50 0.60 -0.84
CA ALA A 28 -64.82 0.92 -0.29
C ALA A 28 -65.82 -0.21 -0.59
N PRO A 29 -66.78 -0.50 0.31
CA PRO A 29 -67.95 -1.31 -0.02
C PRO A 29 -69.26 -0.51 0.11
N GLY A 30 -70.20 -0.76 -0.81
CA GLY A 30 -71.55 -0.19 -0.77
C GLY A 30 -72.64 -1.25 -0.60
N ALA A 31 -73.87 -0.77 -0.35
CA ALA A 31 -75.15 -1.44 -0.65
C ALA A 31 -75.37 -2.90 -0.14
N TRP A 32 -75.75 -3.01 1.13
CA TRP A 32 -77.02 -3.63 1.56
C TRP A 32 -77.49 -4.94 0.87
N ALA A 33 -77.35 -6.06 1.58
CA ALA A 33 -78.10 -7.30 1.36
C ALA A 33 -78.75 -7.81 2.67
N LYS A 34 -79.76 -8.67 2.58
CA LYS A 34 -80.68 -8.99 3.70
C LYS A 34 -80.14 -10.02 4.70
N LYS A 35 -80.62 -9.91 5.95
CA LYS A 35 -80.68 -11.01 6.93
C LYS A 35 -81.45 -12.23 6.40
N PRO A 36 -81.03 -13.44 6.79
CA PRO A 36 -81.89 -14.48 7.35
C PRO A 36 -81.73 -14.55 8.90
N ASP A 37 -82.50 -15.42 9.55
CA ASP A 37 -82.76 -15.37 11.00
C ASP A 37 -82.03 -16.42 11.86
N GLY A 38 -81.95 -16.13 13.16
CA GLY A 38 -82.05 -17.12 14.25
C GLY A 38 -80.90 -18.13 14.44
N GLY A 39 -79.97 -17.83 15.35
CA GLY A 39 -79.02 -18.83 15.87
C GLY A 39 -78.22 -18.30 17.05
N GLY A 40 -78.45 -18.81 18.26
CA GLY A 40 -77.68 -18.44 19.46
C GLY A 40 -76.46 -19.36 19.64
N GLY A 41 -75.27 -18.77 19.78
CA GLY A 41 -74.02 -19.47 20.11
C GLY A 41 -73.11 -18.58 20.95
N GLY A 42 -72.53 -19.13 22.02
CA GLY A 42 -71.77 -18.36 23.00
C GLY A 42 -70.42 -17.88 22.47
N GLY A 43 -70.20 -16.55 22.46
CA GLY A 43 -68.90 -15.96 22.14
C GLY A 43 -67.88 -16.26 23.24
N GLY A 44 -66.93 -17.15 22.94
CA GLY A 44 -65.78 -17.40 23.82
C GLY A 44 -64.91 -16.15 23.96
N LYS A 45 -64.51 -15.82 25.19
CA LYS A 45 -63.53 -14.76 25.45
C LYS A 45 -62.21 -15.12 24.75
N PRO A 46 -61.57 -14.21 23.99
CA PRO A 46 -60.33 -14.53 23.27
C PRO A 46 -59.26 -15.03 24.24
N ALA A 47 -58.55 -16.08 23.85
CA ALA A 47 -57.46 -16.64 24.63
C ALA A 47 -56.35 -15.60 24.80
N LYS A 48 -55.85 -15.43 26.03
CA LYS A 48 -54.70 -14.55 26.28
C LYS A 48 -53.43 -15.22 25.73
N THR A 49 -52.65 -14.49 24.94
CA THR A 49 -51.33 -14.89 24.46
C THR A 49 -50.21 -14.14 25.18
N ALA A 50 -48.98 -14.61 25.01
CA ALA A 50 -47.74 -13.97 25.44
C ALA A 50 -46.63 -14.24 24.41
N VAL A 51 -45.80 -13.24 24.14
CA VAL A 51 -44.67 -13.32 23.20
C VAL A 51 -43.36 -13.54 23.95
N LEU A 52 -42.54 -14.48 23.47
CA LEU A 52 -41.13 -14.59 23.85
C LEU A 52 -40.29 -13.99 22.72
N THR A 53 -39.48 -12.99 23.04
CA THR A 53 -38.42 -12.45 22.17
C THR A 53 -37.08 -13.05 22.58
N VAL A 54 -36.27 -13.48 21.61
CA VAL A 54 -34.95 -14.08 21.84
C VAL A 54 -33.91 -13.43 20.94
N THR A 55 -32.79 -12.97 21.51
CA THR A 55 -31.65 -12.40 20.78
C THR A 55 -30.37 -13.15 21.14
N ALA A 56 -29.63 -13.61 20.15
CA ALA A 56 -28.21 -13.94 20.32
C ALA A 56 -27.34 -12.75 19.92
N SER A 57 -26.10 -12.72 20.39
CA SER A 57 -25.08 -11.74 20.02
C SER A 57 -23.69 -12.36 20.15
N GLY A 58 -22.88 -12.26 19.10
CA GLY A 58 -21.62 -12.99 18.97
C GLY A 58 -21.79 -14.36 18.29
N PRO A 59 -20.69 -15.10 18.08
CA PRO A 59 -20.66 -16.36 17.32
C PRO A 59 -21.34 -17.53 18.06
N GLY A 60 -22.67 -17.62 17.94
CA GLY A 60 -23.46 -18.72 18.45
C GLY A 60 -24.96 -18.53 18.22
N GLU A 61 -25.75 -19.53 18.61
CA GLU A 61 -27.20 -19.52 18.44
C GLU A 61 -27.97 -19.89 19.71
N VAL A 62 -29.20 -19.37 19.83
CA VAL A 62 -30.16 -19.81 20.85
C VAL A 62 -31.25 -20.64 20.20
N SER A 63 -31.38 -21.89 20.65
CA SER A 63 -32.39 -22.85 20.20
C SER A 63 -33.49 -23.05 21.25
N PHE A 64 -34.74 -23.16 20.78
CA PHE A 64 -35.92 -23.50 21.59
C PHE A 64 -37.03 -24.14 20.72
N ALA A 65 -38.18 -24.45 21.31
CA ALA A 65 -39.37 -24.94 20.59
C ALA A 65 -40.55 -23.98 20.76
N ASP A 66 -41.31 -23.76 19.69
CA ASP A 66 -42.49 -22.88 19.68
C ASP A 66 -43.72 -23.50 20.38
N ALA A 67 -44.89 -22.85 20.24
CA ALA A 67 -46.13 -23.31 20.87
C ALA A 67 -46.73 -24.60 20.29
N ASP A 68 -46.38 -24.94 19.04
CA ASP A 68 -46.81 -26.17 18.35
C ASP A 68 -45.73 -27.28 18.44
N GLY A 69 -44.52 -26.93 18.91
CA GLY A 69 -43.39 -27.83 19.14
C GLY A 69 -42.32 -27.80 18.05
N ASN A 70 -42.37 -26.86 17.10
CA ASN A 70 -41.36 -26.73 16.04
C ASN A 70 -40.08 -26.11 16.60
N PRO A 71 -38.88 -26.55 16.16
CA PRO A 71 -37.62 -25.94 16.57
C PRO A 71 -37.46 -24.53 15.97
N VAL A 72 -36.97 -23.60 16.79
CA VAL A 72 -36.60 -22.24 16.42
C VAL A 72 -35.13 -22.04 16.79
N SER A 73 -34.34 -21.40 15.91
CA SER A 73 -32.97 -20.98 16.21
C SER A 73 -32.76 -19.51 15.88
N CYS A 74 -31.89 -18.84 16.65
CA CYS A 74 -31.65 -17.39 16.61
C CYS A 74 -30.15 -17.11 16.68
N ARG A 75 -29.60 -16.48 15.64
CA ARG A 75 -28.19 -16.07 15.53
C ARG A 75 -28.07 -14.55 15.53
N ASP A 76 -28.35 -13.91 14.41
CA ASP A 76 -27.99 -12.50 14.18
C ASP A 76 -29.14 -11.50 14.37
N ALA A 77 -30.37 -12.00 14.58
CA ALA A 77 -31.58 -11.20 14.64
C ALA A 77 -32.53 -11.63 15.77
N PRO A 78 -33.38 -10.73 16.30
CA PRO A 78 -34.39 -11.09 17.29
C PRO A 78 -35.47 -12.02 16.70
N CYS A 79 -35.53 -13.26 17.19
CA CYS A 79 -36.69 -14.12 16.95
C CYS A 79 -37.85 -13.72 17.87
N THR A 80 -39.09 -14.02 17.44
CA THR A 80 -40.25 -14.01 18.33
C THR A 80 -41.09 -15.27 18.16
N ALA A 81 -41.68 -15.76 19.24
CA ALA A 81 -42.65 -16.84 19.24
C ALA A 81 -43.82 -16.52 20.17
N THR A 82 -45.05 -16.82 19.76
CA THR A 82 -46.27 -16.51 20.51
C THR A 82 -46.87 -17.78 21.11
N TYR A 83 -47.20 -17.73 22.40
CA TYR A 83 -47.69 -18.87 23.17
C TYR A 83 -48.99 -18.54 23.90
N PRO A 84 -49.81 -19.55 24.28
CA PRO A 84 -50.90 -19.37 25.23
C PRO A 84 -50.35 -18.87 26.57
N ALA A 85 -50.86 -17.75 27.07
CA ALA A 85 -50.38 -17.15 28.32
C ALA A 85 -50.89 -17.92 29.54
N GLY A 86 -49.98 -18.39 30.40
CA GLY A 86 -50.35 -19.15 31.59
C GLY A 86 -49.16 -19.82 32.27
N LYS A 87 -49.14 -21.15 32.25
CA LYS A 87 -48.06 -21.98 32.82
C LYS A 87 -47.14 -22.60 31.76
N THR A 88 -47.22 -22.11 30.52
CA THR A 88 -46.33 -22.49 29.42
C THR A 88 -44.90 -22.12 29.78
N THR A 89 -44.00 -23.10 29.71
CA THR A 89 -42.60 -22.98 30.12
C THR A 89 -41.71 -23.39 28.96
N VAL A 90 -40.84 -22.49 28.54
CA VAL A 90 -39.92 -22.68 27.40
C VAL A 90 -38.51 -22.81 27.95
N SER A 91 -37.78 -23.85 27.53
CA SER A 91 -36.35 -23.97 27.79
C SER A 91 -35.58 -23.35 26.62
N LEU A 92 -34.53 -22.59 26.94
CA LEU A 92 -33.66 -21.95 25.94
C LEU A 92 -32.26 -22.56 26.06
N ASN A 93 -31.69 -22.96 24.93
CA ASN A 93 -30.41 -23.65 24.84
C ASN A 93 -29.43 -22.85 23.97
N ALA A 94 -28.36 -22.36 24.59
CA ALA A 94 -27.29 -21.63 23.92
C ALA A 94 -26.27 -22.62 23.33
N ILE A 95 -25.93 -22.44 22.06
CA ILE A 95 -25.01 -23.26 21.29
C ILE A 95 -23.95 -22.32 20.71
N PRO A 96 -22.73 -22.25 21.27
CA PRO A 96 -21.62 -21.54 20.64
C PRO A 96 -21.25 -22.16 19.30
N ASP A 97 -20.69 -21.35 18.40
CA ASP A 97 -20.00 -21.89 17.23
C ASP A 97 -18.61 -22.47 17.60
N ALA A 98 -17.93 -23.08 16.63
CA ALA A 98 -16.80 -24.00 16.88
C ALA A 98 -15.64 -23.41 17.70
N ASP A 99 -15.36 -22.12 17.53
CA ASP A 99 -14.26 -21.39 18.19
C ASP A 99 -14.77 -20.41 19.26
N ALA A 100 -16.00 -20.57 19.75
CA ALA A 100 -16.69 -19.64 20.65
C ALA A 100 -17.09 -20.24 22.00
N ALA A 101 -17.33 -19.36 22.99
CA ALA A 101 -17.88 -19.72 24.30
C ALA A 101 -19.19 -18.96 24.57
N PHE A 102 -20.06 -19.57 25.39
CA PHE A 102 -21.27 -18.92 25.88
C PHE A 102 -20.98 -18.14 27.17
N SER A 103 -21.10 -16.81 27.10
CA SER A 103 -20.69 -15.89 28.15
C SER A 103 -21.83 -15.53 29.12
N GLY A 104 -23.09 -15.67 28.70
CA GLY A 104 -24.24 -15.67 29.61
C GLY A 104 -25.57 -15.18 29.05
N TRP A 105 -26.63 -15.42 29.83
CA TRP A 105 -27.98 -14.95 29.58
C TRP A 105 -28.20 -13.52 30.13
N SER A 106 -29.11 -12.79 29.50
CA SER A 106 -29.62 -11.49 29.93
C SER A 106 -31.13 -11.35 29.73
N GLY A 107 -31.74 -10.33 30.34
CA GLY A 107 -33.19 -10.13 30.32
C GLY A 107 -33.91 -10.97 31.38
N ASP A 108 -34.91 -11.76 30.96
CA ASP A 108 -35.68 -12.65 31.83
C ASP A 108 -34.93 -13.92 32.28
N CYS A 109 -33.73 -14.15 31.76
CA CYS A 109 -32.74 -15.10 32.27
C CYS A 109 -31.42 -14.38 32.57
N THR A 110 -30.63 -14.87 33.53
CA THR A 110 -29.34 -14.26 33.91
C THR A 110 -28.29 -15.30 34.27
N GLY A 111 -27.01 -14.95 34.05
CA GLY A 111 -25.87 -15.84 34.31
C GLY A 111 -25.72 -16.95 33.27
N THR A 112 -24.89 -17.96 33.55
CA THR A 112 -24.52 -19.04 32.61
C THR A 112 -25.27 -20.36 32.84
N GLY A 113 -26.23 -20.39 33.78
CA GLY A 113 -27.05 -21.59 34.06
C GLY A 113 -28.07 -21.90 32.96
N ALA A 114 -28.85 -22.99 33.13
CA ALA A 114 -29.93 -23.31 32.21
C ALA A 114 -31.03 -22.23 32.23
N CYS A 115 -31.36 -21.65 31.07
CA CYS A 115 -32.43 -20.66 30.95
C CYS A 115 -33.79 -21.35 30.72
N THR A 116 -34.80 -20.94 31.50
CA THR A 116 -36.15 -21.49 31.41
C THR A 116 -37.17 -20.44 31.82
N VAL A 117 -38.07 -20.08 30.89
CA VAL A 117 -38.96 -18.91 30.99
C VAL A 117 -40.42 -19.36 31.07
N THR A 118 -41.20 -18.82 32.01
CA THR A 118 -42.65 -19.08 32.11
C THR A 118 -43.48 -17.90 31.60
N LEU A 119 -44.25 -18.13 30.53
CA LEU A 119 -44.96 -17.10 29.76
C LEU A 119 -46.34 -16.77 30.34
N ARG A 120 -46.35 -15.93 31.39
CA ARG A 120 -47.56 -15.34 32.00
C ARG A 120 -47.94 -13.99 31.35
N ALA A 121 -46.95 -13.35 30.75
CA ALA A 121 -46.95 -12.11 29.99
C ALA A 121 -45.73 -12.18 29.05
N ASP A 122 -45.53 -11.15 28.22
CA ASP A 122 -44.42 -11.10 27.27
C ASP A 122 -43.05 -11.10 27.97
N ARG A 123 -42.02 -11.64 27.30
CA ARG A 123 -40.68 -11.89 27.85
C ARG A 123 -39.59 -11.65 26.81
N SER A 124 -38.40 -11.30 27.28
CA SER A 124 -37.23 -11.10 26.43
C SER A 124 -35.99 -11.73 27.05
N VAL A 125 -35.28 -12.56 26.28
CA VAL A 125 -34.00 -13.16 26.70
C VAL A 125 -32.91 -12.86 25.67
N GLY A 126 -31.77 -12.38 26.15
CA GLY A 126 -30.54 -12.27 25.38
C GLY A 126 -29.53 -13.37 25.74
N ALA A 127 -28.70 -13.77 24.79
CA ALA A 127 -27.55 -14.66 24.98
C ALA A 127 -26.31 -14.04 24.36
N ALA A 128 -25.22 -13.96 25.12
CA ALA A 128 -23.93 -13.49 24.65
C ALA A 128 -22.97 -14.65 24.39
N PHE A 129 -22.25 -14.59 23.26
CA PHE A 129 -21.16 -15.47 22.89
C PHE A 129 -19.90 -14.64 22.63
N GLU A 130 -18.74 -15.16 23.01
CA GLU A 130 -17.44 -14.51 22.82
C GLU A 130 -16.48 -15.47 22.12
N ASP A 131 -15.62 -14.95 21.24
CA ASP A 131 -14.56 -15.71 20.59
C ASP A 131 -13.56 -16.27 21.62
N THR A 132 -13.18 -17.53 21.46
CA THR A 132 -12.13 -18.20 22.25
C THR A 132 -10.82 -18.36 21.50
N ALA A 133 -10.82 -18.05 20.19
CA ALA A 133 -9.59 -17.91 19.43
C ALA A 133 -8.68 -16.86 20.09
N PRO A 134 -7.37 -17.14 20.27
CA PRO A 134 -6.44 -16.10 20.70
C PRO A 134 -6.44 -14.98 19.63
N PRO A 135 -6.29 -13.69 20.04
CA PRO A 135 -6.17 -12.62 19.07
C PRO A 135 -5.00 -12.93 18.11
N PRO A 136 -5.14 -12.62 16.80
CA PRO A 136 -4.06 -12.86 15.86
C PRO A 136 -2.79 -12.16 16.33
N PRO A 137 -1.60 -12.76 16.11
CA PRO A 137 -0.35 -12.10 16.47
C PRO A 137 -0.29 -10.73 15.77
N PRO A 138 0.25 -9.68 16.44
CA PRO A 138 0.40 -8.38 15.79
C PRO A 138 1.27 -8.54 14.53
N PRO A 139 0.98 -7.78 13.46
CA PRO A 139 1.77 -7.84 12.24
C PRO A 139 3.24 -7.51 12.55
N PRO A 140 4.21 -8.16 11.89
CA PRO A 140 5.62 -7.99 12.21
C PRO A 140 6.11 -6.60 11.79
N THR A 141 6.50 -5.78 12.78
CA THR A 141 7.03 -4.41 12.60
C THR A 141 7.93 -4.30 11.37
N PRO A 142 7.67 -3.32 10.47
CA PRO A 142 8.39 -3.21 9.21
C PRO A 142 9.90 -3.04 9.40
N ARG A 143 10.63 -3.81 8.60
CA ARG A 143 12.08 -3.80 8.48
C ARG A 143 12.39 -3.71 6.99
N ALA A 144 12.74 -2.53 6.54
CA ALA A 144 12.93 -2.26 5.13
C ALA A 144 14.40 -2.31 4.71
N SER A 145 14.67 -2.76 3.49
CA SER A 145 15.95 -2.52 2.84
C SER A 145 15.79 -1.99 1.42
N ALA A 146 16.80 -1.30 0.92
CA ALA A 146 16.81 -0.78 -0.44
C ALA A 146 17.96 -1.39 -1.25
N ALA A 147 17.62 -1.84 -2.46
CA ALA A 147 18.57 -1.98 -3.54
C ALA A 147 18.49 -0.72 -4.42
N GLY A 148 19.63 -0.14 -4.77
CA GLY A 148 19.67 1.04 -5.62
C GLY A 148 21.06 1.59 -5.91
N ASP A 149 21.05 2.71 -6.64
CA ASP A 149 22.24 3.41 -7.13
C ASP A 149 22.46 4.77 -6.43
N SER A 150 23.11 5.70 -7.13
CA SER A 150 23.41 7.06 -6.69
C SER A 150 22.19 7.89 -6.34
N ILE A 151 21.01 7.57 -6.88
CA ILE A 151 19.76 8.23 -6.46
C ILE A 151 19.41 7.82 -5.03
N THR A 152 19.49 6.53 -4.71
CA THR A 152 19.25 5.99 -3.36
C THR A 152 20.31 6.42 -2.35
N MET A 153 21.55 6.65 -2.80
CA MET A 153 22.62 7.22 -1.98
C MET A 153 22.58 8.76 -1.85
N GLY A 154 21.64 9.43 -2.52
CA GLY A 154 21.49 10.89 -2.41
C GLY A 154 22.62 11.69 -3.05
N PHE A 155 23.27 11.15 -4.10
CA PHE A 155 24.47 11.72 -4.72
C PHE A 155 24.32 13.21 -5.03
N ALA A 156 25.20 14.03 -4.44
CA ALA A 156 25.27 15.48 -4.59
C ALA A 156 23.93 16.24 -4.40
N ALA A 157 22.94 15.67 -3.70
CA ALA A 157 21.56 16.18 -3.69
C ALA A 157 21.41 17.64 -3.18
N SER A 158 22.25 18.08 -2.25
CA SER A 158 22.26 19.48 -1.76
C SER A 158 23.16 20.42 -2.59
N CYS A 159 23.96 19.90 -3.52
CA CYS A 159 24.87 20.70 -4.33
C CYS A 159 24.09 21.57 -5.33
N SER A 160 24.16 22.88 -5.16
CA SER A 160 23.32 23.83 -5.89
C SER A 160 23.95 24.35 -7.18
N ARG A 161 25.28 24.30 -7.31
CA ARG A 161 26.12 24.96 -8.31
C ARG A 161 27.37 24.15 -8.65
N ASN A 162 28.10 24.53 -9.71
CA ASN A 162 29.31 23.82 -10.15
C ASN A 162 30.40 24.68 -10.86
N VAL A 163 30.23 26.00 -11.04
CA VAL A 163 31.19 26.79 -11.85
C VAL A 163 32.45 27.27 -11.09
N ASN A 164 32.41 27.42 -9.75
CA ASN A 164 33.57 27.85 -8.97
C ASN A 164 34.20 26.68 -8.19
N PHE A 165 35.46 26.85 -7.79
CA PHE A 165 36.23 25.87 -7.00
C PHE A 165 35.48 25.34 -5.76
N TRP A 166 34.79 26.21 -5.03
CA TRP A 166 34.01 25.83 -3.84
C TRP A 166 32.71 25.10 -4.17
N ASP A 167 32.08 25.42 -5.30
CA ASP A 167 30.87 24.73 -5.76
C ASP A 167 31.23 23.28 -6.14
N LEU A 168 32.35 23.12 -6.87
CA LEU A 168 32.90 21.83 -7.28
C LEU A 168 33.33 20.95 -6.09
N PHE A 169 33.70 21.54 -4.95
CA PHE A 169 34.02 20.80 -3.72
C PHE A 169 32.79 20.06 -3.14
N CYS A 170 31.57 20.57 -3.38
CA CYS A 170 30.35 19.84 -3.00
C CYS A 170 30.19 18.56 -3.84
N LEU A 171 30.41 18.64 -5.15
CA LEU A 171 30.35 17.50 -6.07
C LEU A 171 31.43 16.44 -5.74
N LEU A 172 32.63 16.88 -5.33
CA LEU A 172 33.69 16.00 -4.82
C LEU A 172 33.34 15.30 -3.49
N GLY A 173 32.28 15.72 -2.79
CA GLY A 173 31.74 15.02 -1.62
C GLY A 173 30.99 13.73 -1.97
N GLY A 174 30.47 13.61 -3.20
CA GLY A 174 29.75 12.43 -3.67
C GLY A 174 28.40 12.21 -2.98
N ASP A 175 28.23 11.04 -2.37
CA ASP A 175 27.00 10.59 -1.72
C ASP A 175 26.61 11.48 -0.52
N GLN A 176 25.31 11.79 -0.42
CA GLN A 176 24.73 12.52 0.70
C GLN A 176 23.56 11.69 1.26
N PRO A 177 23.85 10.54 1.89
CA PRO A 177 22.85 9.53 2.24
C PRO A 177 21.82 10.02 3.27
N GLU A 178 22.07 11.15 3.93
CA GLU A 178 21.10 11.86 4.76
C GLU A 178 19.95 12.50 3.96
N ASN A 179 20.16 12.84 2.67
CA ASN A 179 19.16 13.41 1.77
C ASN A 179 18.50 12.34 0.85
N SER A 180 18.63 11.07 1.21
CA SER A 180 18.08 9.92 0.48
C SER A 180 16.56 9.83 0.58
N TRP A 181 15.88 9.66 -0.56
CA TRP A 181 14.44 9.44 -0.67
C TRP A 181 13.93 8.25 0.16
N PHE A 182 14.77 7.22 0.34
CA PHE A 182 14.39 5.97 1.02
C PHE A 182 14.37 6.13 2.54
N ASN A 183 15.55 6.30 3.16
CA ASN A 183 15.73 6.41 4.61
C ASN A 183 16.71 7.53 5.01
N GLY A 184 16.59 8.69 4.36
CA GLY A 184 17.32 9.90 4.75
C GLY A 184 17.09 10.30 6.21
N GLY A 185 18.05 11.03 6.77
CA GLY A 185 17.97 11.61 8.12
C GLY A 185 17.87 13.14 8.12
N SER A 186 17.87 13.76 6.94
CA SER A 186 17.75 15.19 6.71
C SER A 186 16.29 15.59 6.75
N SER A 187 15.90 16.49 7.67
CA SER A 187 14.52 17.01 7.74
C SER A 187 14.11 17.89 6.55
N ALA A 188 14.94 17.98 5.51
CA ALA A 188 14.63 18.57 4.22
C ALA A 188 14.12 17.55 3.20
N VAL A 189 14.20 16.24 3.49
CA VAL A 189 13.58 15.16 2.72
C VAL A 189 12.65 14.38 3.64
N LEU A 190 11.35 14.38 3.37
CA LEU A 190 10.46 13.40 3.98
C LEU A 190 10.71 12.08 3.24
N SER A 191 11.38 11.12 3.89
CA SER A 191 11.74 9.85 3.26
C SER A 191 10.58 8.85 3.29
N VAL A 192 10.60 7.83 2.42
CA VAL A 192 9.57 6.77 2.40
C VAL A 192 9.47 6.11 3.77
N ILE A 193 10.62 5.85 4.40
CA ILE A 193 10.67 5.24 5.73
C ILE A 193 10.19 6.18 6.84
N ASP A 194 10.22 7.51 6.65
CA ASP A 194 9.57 8.43 7.58
C ASP A 194 8.05 8.42 7.44
N ARG A 195 7.51 8.23 6.22
CA ARG A 195 6.06 8.01 6.03
C ARG A 195 5.61 6.70 6.66
N TYR A 196 6.35 5.60 6.48
CA TYR A 196 6.13 4.35 7.25
C TYR A 196 6.05 4.60 8.77
N ARG A 197 6.93 5.42 9.35
CA ARG A 197 6.92 5.75 10.79
C ARG A 197 5.77 6.65 11.23
N LEU A 198 5.24 7.48 10.32
CA LEU A 198 4.15 8.41 10.60
C LEU A 198 2.77 7.77 10.38
N GLU A 199 2.66 6.84 9.44
CA GLU A 199 1.39 6.37 8.87
C GLU A 199 1.13 4.87 9.09
N VAL A 200 2.17 4.04 9.34
CA VAL A 200 2.05 2.57 9.46
C VAL A 200 2.51 2.06 10.84
N ASP A 201 3.80 2.18 11.16
CA ASP A 201 4.39 1.70 12.43
C ASP A 201 5.60 2.58 12.82
N PRO A 202 5.55 3.31 13.96
CA PRO A 202 6.64 4.20 14.39
C PRO A 202 7.94 3.49 14.73
N ASP A 203 7.91 2.18 15.04
CA ASP A 203 9.11 1.38 15.30
C ASP A 203 9.77 0.85 14.00
N THR A 204 9.29 1.28 12.82
CA THR A 204 9.86 0.93 11.52
C THR A 204 11.35 1.24 11.42
N SER A 205 12.13 0.20 11.13
CA SER A 205 13.58 0.27 10.91
C SER A 205 13.93 0.03 9.44
N ALA A 206 15.02 0.63 8.96
CA ALA A 206 15.44 0.45 7.57
C ALA A 206 16.94 0.66 7.36
N THR A 207 17.50 -0.04 6.34
CA THR A 207 18.89 0.13 5.91
C THR A 207 19.03 0.14 4.38
N LYS A 208 19.87 1.03 3.86
CA LYS A 208 20.29 1.04 2.44
C LYS A 208 21.74 0.60 2.24
N ALA A 209 22.30 -0.18 3.18
CA ALA A 209 23.68 -0.67 3.10
C ALA A 209 24.00 -1.44 1.79
N ALA A 210 22.99 -2.11 1.23
CA ALA A 210 23.10 -2.82 -0.03
C ALA A 210 23.10 -1.91 -1.28
N ALA A 211 22.65 -0.65 -1.18
CA ALA A 211 22.68 0.30 -2.29
C ALA A 211 24.07 0.93 -2.45
N GLU A 212 24.49 1.20 -3.69
CA GLU A 212 25.83 1.70 -3.97
C GLU A 212 25.87 2.52 -5.28
N SER A 213 26.46 3.70 -5.23
CA SER A 213 26.58 4.62 -6.37
C SER A 213 27.32 3.99 -7.55
N GLY A 214 26.70 4.05 -8.74
CA GLY A 214 27.21 3.42 -9.96
C GLY A 214 26.72 1.99 -10.22
N SER A 215 25.89 1.41 -9.33
CA SER A 215 25.33 0.07 -9.52
C SER A 215 24.39 -0.03 -10.73
N GLU A 216 24.38 -1.19 -11.38
CA GLU A 216 23.49 -1.53 -12.49
C GLU A 216 22.41 -2.55 -12.04
N MET A 217 21.35 -2.74 -12.82
CA MET A 217 20.45 -3.89 -12.66
C MET A 217 21.13 -5.17 -13.13
N VAL A 218 21.74 -5.13 -14.32
CA VAL A 218 22.35 -6.30 -14.98
C VAL A 218 23.82 -6.47 -14.56
N GLY A 219 24.59 -5.38 -14.51
CA GLY A 219 26.03 -5.44 -14.20
C GLY A 219 26.87 -5.86 -15.40
N VAL A 220 26.89 -5.05 -16.47
CA VAL A 220 27.63 -5.41 -17.68
C VAL A 220 29.12 -5.15 -17.52
N THR A 221 29.95 -6.19 -17.70
CA THR A 221 31.42 -6.05 -17.65
C THR A 221 31.93 -5.21 -18.82
N VAL A 222 32.48 -4.02 -18.53
CA VAL A 222 33.10 -3.12 -19.51
C VAL A 222 34.55 -2.87 -19.12
N GLY A 223 35.49 -2.97 -20.08
CA GLY A 223 36.93 -2.80 -19.82
C GLY A 223 37.59 -3.88 -18.94
N GLY A 224 36.82 -4.84 -18.41
CA GLY A 224 37.27 -5.83 -17.43
C GLY A 224 36.77 -5.55 -16.00
N GLU A 225 36.07 -4.43 -15.80
CA GLU A 225 35.39 -4.08 -14.55
C GLU A 225 33.89 -4.38 -14.68
N THR A 226 33.30 -4.95 -13.63
CA THR A 226 31.86 -5.22 -13.53
C THR A 226 31.29 -4.32 -12.44
N PRO A 227 30.35 -3.41 -12.74
CA PRO A 227 29.69 -2.64 -11.70
C PRO A 227 28.81 -3.58 -10.86
N ARG A 228 28.75 -3.32 -9.55
CA ARG A 228 27.90 -4.05 -8.61
C ARG A 228 26.45 -4.05 -9.11
N ASN A 229 25.76 -5.19 -9.01
CA ASN A 229 24.45 -5.35 -9.64
C ASN A 229 23.33 -5.79 -8.69
N PHE A 230 22.10 -5.91 -9.22
CA PHE A 230 20.94 -6.32 -8.42
C PHE A 230 21.11 -7.70 -7.78
N VAL A 231 21.88 -8.62 -8.38
CA VAL A 231 22.22 -9.93 -7.78
C VAL A 231 23.10 -9.75 -6.53
N ASP A 232 24.14 -8.92 -6.60
CA ASP A 232 25.01 -8.62 -5.45
C ASP A 232 24.24 -7.93 -4.32
N GLN A 233 23.38 -6.95 -4.67
CA GLN A 233 22.59 -6.22 -3.69
C GLN A 233 21.50 -7.10 -3.06
N ALA A 234 20.80 -7.93 -3.84
CA ALA A 234 19.83 -8.90 -3.32
C ALA A 234 20.49 -9.93 -2.39
N ALA A 235 21.69 -10.41 -2.73
CA ALA A 235 22.46 -11.32 -1.90
C ALA A 235 22.87 -10.70 -0.55
N GLU A 236 23.21 -9.41 -0.52
CA GLU A 236 23.45 -8.70 0.75
C GLU A 236 22.15 -8.55 1.56
N ILE A 237 21.04 -8.18 0.92
CA ILE A 237 19.73 -7.96 1.56
C ILE A 237 19.24 -9.22 2.28
N VAL A 238 19.32 -10.39 1.66
CA VAL A 238 18.94 -11.67 2.30
C VAL A 238 19.97 -12.14 3.35
N GLY A 239 21.15 -11.51 3.41
CA GLY A 239 22.15 -11.71 4.46
C GLY A 239 21.97 -10.82 5.70
N GLN A 240 21.03 -9.87 5.69
CA GLN A 240 20.83 -8.92 6.78
C GLN A 240 20.21 -9.57 8.04
N VAL A 241 20.61 -9.09 9.22
CA VAL A 241 20.10 -9.54 10.51
C VAL A 241 19.73 -8.32 11.38
N PRO A 242 18.46 -8.14 11.79
CA PRO A 242 17.29 -8.95 11.43
C PRO A 242 16.94 -8.85 9.94
N LEU A 243 16.46 -9.96 9.37
CA LEU A 243 16.06 -10.06 7.97
C LEU A 243 14.88 -9.11 7.67
N PRO A 244 14.92 -8.32 6.58
CA PRO A 244 13.84 -7.40 6.22
C PRO A 244 12.56 -8.13 5.80
N ASN A 245 11.43 -7.43 5.88
CA ASN A 245 10.12 -7.83 5.32
C ASN A 245 9.53 -6.78 4.34
N ARG A 246 10.31 -5.74 4.03
CA ARG A 246 10.06 -4.80 2.92
C ARG A 246 11.37 -4.62 2.15
N VAL A 247 11.31 -4.68 0.82
CA VAL A 247 12.47 -4.41 -0.04
C VAL A 247 12.05 -3.49 -1.19
N GLU A 248 12.72 -2.36 -1.33
CA GLU A 248 12.47 -1.41 -2.42
C GLU A 248 13.66 -1.41 -3.39
N VAL A 249 13.40 -1.52 -4.70
CA VAL A 249 14.44 -1.76 -5.72
C VAL A 249 14.35 -0.67 -6.79
N MET A 250 15.33 0.24 -6.83
CA MET A 250 15.47 1.25 -7.88
C MET A 250 16.85 1.17 -8.53
N LEU A 251 16.94 0.40 -9.61
CA LEU A 251 18.14 0.22 -10.45
C LEU A 251 17.74 0.33 -11.93
N GLY A 252 18.69 0.67 -12.80
CA GLY A 252 18.46 0.75 -14.26
C GLY A 252 18.95 2.03 -14.93
N GLY A 253 19.22 3.08 -14.15
CA GLY A 253 19.74 4.33 -14.70
C GLY A 253 21.11 4.15 -15.34
N ASN A 254 22.00 3.45 -14.64
CA ASN A 254 23.34 3.14 -15.13
C ASN A 254 23.34 2.15 -16.31
N ASP A 255 22.37 1.23 -16.36
CA ASP A 255 22.21 0.28 -17.48
C ASP A 255 21.86 0.95 -18.82
N ILE A 256 21.38 2.20 -18.77
CA ILE A 256 21.25 3.14 -19.90
C ILE A 256 22.52 3.98 -20.02
N CYS A 257 22.95 4.64 -18.95
CA CYS A 257 23.98 5.67 -18.99
C CYS A 257 25.40 5.18 -19.28
N ASN A 258 25.71 3.91 -18.97
CA ASN A 258 27.01 3.26 -19.20
C ASN A 258 27.09 2.58 -20.60
N ARG A 259 26.21 2.96 -21.52
CA ARG A 259 26.14 2.42 -22.89
C ARG A 259 26.68 3.45 -23.89
N ASP A 260 27.32 2.96 -24.94
CA ASP A 260 28.09 3.73 -25.92
C ASP A 260 27.22 4.33 -27.05
N CYS A 261 26.09 3.68 -27.34
CA CYS A 261 25.14 3.98 -28.43
C CYS A 261 23.76 3.35 -28.13
N ALA A 262 22.75 3.70 -28.92
CA ALA A 262 21.45 3.06 -28.92
C ALA A 262 21.34 1.90 -29.95
N ASP A 263 21.89 2.05 -31.16
CA ASP A 263 21.84 1.02 -32.20
C ASP A 263 23.02 0.02 -32.09
N PRO A 264 22.77 -1.31 -31.94
CA PRO A 264 23.83 -2.33 -31.90
C PRO A 264 24.71 -2.41 -33.18
N ALA A 265 24.35 -1.74 -34.27
CA ALA A 265 25.20 -1.58 -35.45
C ALA A 265 26.36 -0.57 -35.24
N ASP A 266 26.16 0.45 -34.39
CA ASP A 266 27.07 1.60 -34.23
C ASP A 266 28.13 1.40 -33.12
N CYS A 267 27.91 0.48 -32.18
CA CYS A 267 28.89 0.17 -31.13
C CYS A 267 28.76 -1.23 -30.51
N SER A 268 29.83 -1.68 -29.83
CA SER A 268 29.90 -2.97 -29.11
C SER A 268 29.37 -2.92 -27.66
N ASN A 269 28.76 -1.81 -27.24
CA ASN A 269 28.18 -1.59 -25.91
C ASN A 269 26.84 -0.82 -26.04
N PRO A 270 25.85 -1.35 -26.78
CA PRO A 270 24.57 -0.67 -27.03
C PRO A 270 23.63 -0.75 -25.81
N LEU A 271 22.50 -0.02 -25.86
CA LEU A 271 21.39 -0.21 -24.93
C LEU A 271 20.96 -1.69 -24.84
N LEU A 272 20.87 -2.23 -23.62
CA LEU A 272 20.61 -3.66 -23.37
C LEU A 272 19.22 -4.06 -23.86
N ASP A 273 19.10 -5.21 -24.51
CA ASP A 273 17.82 -5.70 -25.02
C ASP A 273 16.88 -6.22 -23.92
N ASP A 274 15.61 -6.43 -24.29
CA ASP A 274 14.55 -6.98 -23.44
C ASP A 274 14.93 -8.27 -22.72
N GLU A 275 15.76 -9.13 -23.34
CA GLU A 275 16.16 -10.42 -22.78
C GLU A 275 17.24 -10.23 -21.71
N SER A 276 18.28 -9.44 -22.03
CA SER A 276 19.38 -9.11 -21.14
C SER A 276 18.91 -8.34 -19.90
N TRP A 277 18.07 -7.32 -20.09
CA TRP A 277 17.48 -6.55 -18.99
C TRP A 277 16.61 -7.45 -18.09
N ARG A 278 15.68 -8.21 -18.68
CA ARG A 278 14.80 -9.13 -17.94
C ARG A 278 15.57 -10.22 -17.19
N ALA A 279 16.70 -10.70 -17.74
CA ALA A 279 17.56 -11.66 -17.06
C ALA A 279 18.17 -11.08 -15.79
N GLY A 280 18.66 -9.84 -15.81
CA GLY A 280 19.18 -9.15 -14.62
C GLY A 280 18.12 -8.97 -13.53
N VAL A 281 16.93 -8.45 -13.90
CA VAL A 281 15.81 -8.29 -12.93
C VAL A 281 15.40 -9.63 -12.34
N ARG A 282 15.27 -10.69 -13.16
CA ARG A 282 14.95 -12.05 -12.67
C ARG A 282 16.00 -12.58 -11.70
N ALA A 283 17.28 -12.44 -12.01
CA ALA A 283 18.35 -13.02 -11.19
C ALA A 283 18.40 -12.43 -9.77
N GLY A 284 18.10 -11.13 -9.60
CA GLY A 284 17.95 -10.53 -8.26
C GLY A 284 16.62 -10.89 -7.59
N LEU A 285 15.50 -10.93 -8.33
CA LEU A 285 14.21 -11.38 -7.81
C LEU A 285 14.26 -12.83 -7.31
N ASP A 286 14.91 -13.73 -8.05
CA ASP A 286 15.10 -15.14 -7.68
C ASP A 286 15.84 -15.28 -6.33
N ILE A 287 16.76 -14.36 -6.00
CA ILE A 287 17.43 -14.34 -4.69
C ILE A 287 16.48 -13.82 -3.63
N LEU A 288 15.81 -12.68 -3.86
CA LEU A 288 14.90 -12.09 -2.88
C LEU A 288 13.73 -13.03 -2.52
N VAL A 289 13.00 -13.58 -3.51
CA VAL A 289 11.82 -14.42 -3.21
C VAL A 289 12.16 -15.76 -2.57
N ASN A 290 13.41 -16.23 -2.65
CA ASN A 290 13.87 -17.45 -1.97
C ASN A 290 14.60 -17.18 -0.65
N GLY A 291 14.93 -15.91 -0.33
CA GLY A 291 15.68 -15.53 0.89
C GLY A 291 14.94 -14.63 1.86
N LEU A 292 13.86 -13.96 1.45
CA LEU A 292 12.99 -13.15 2.32
C LEU A 292 11.96 -14.02 3.07
N PRO A 293 11.38 -13.53 4.20
CA PRO A 293 10.39 -14.27 4.96
C PRO A 293 8.99 -14.17 4.31
N GLU A 294 8.16 -15.21 4.48
CA GLU A 294 6.75 -15.22 4.08
C GLU A 294 6.00 -13.97 4.61
N GLY A 295 5.21 -13.34 3.74
CA GLY A 295 4.54 -12.06 4.01
C GLY A 295 5.40 -10.81 3.83
N ALA A 296 6.64 -10.95 3.33
CA ALA A 296 7.43 -9.80 2.88
C ALA A 296 6.92 -9.25 1.53
N THR A 297 7.20 -7.97 1.27
CA THR A 297 6.86 -7.27 0.02
C THR A 297 8.12 -6.76 -0.66
N ILE A 298 8.21 -6.96 -1.98
CA ILE A 298 9.21 -6.37 -2.87
C ILE A 298 8.53 -5.34 -3.77
N LEU A 299 8.98 -4.08 -3.73
CA LEU A 299 8.53 -2.99 -4.61
C LEU A 299 9.60 -2.67 -5.65
N LEU A 300 9.28 -2.92 -6.92
CA LEU A 300 10.08 -2.52 -8.06
C LEU A 300 9.75 -1.07 -8.46
N VAL A 301 10.66 -0.14 -8.16
CA VAL A 301 10.57 1.28 -8.47
C VAL A 301 10.98 1.52 -9.92
N GLY A 302 10.31 2.47 -10.60
CA GLY A 302 10.53 2.71 -12.02
C GLY A 302 11.90 3.29 -12.37
N VAL A 303 12.51 2.83 -13.46
CA VAL A 303 13.73 3.42 -14.06
C VAL A 303 13.43 4.86 -14.49
N PRO A 304 14.14 5.89 -13.98
CA PRO A 304 13.85 7.29 -14.29
C PRO A 304 13.99 7.67 -15.78
N ARG A 305 13.30 8.73 -16.20
CA ARG A 305 13.27 9.24 -17.59
C ARG A 305 14.55 9.97 -18.00
N MET A 306 15.64 9.23 -18.20
CA MET A 306 16.98 9.77 -18.55
C MET A 306 16.99 10.63 -19.82
N GLN A 307 16.06 10.38 -20.75
CA GLN A 307 15.86 11.15 -21.97
C GLN A 307 15.45 12.63 -21.72
N ASP A 308 14.85 12.95 -20.58
CA ASP A 308 14.39 14.32 -20.27
C ASP A 308 15.49 15.16 -19.60
N LEU A 309 16.48 14.52 -18.96
CA LEU A 309 17.45 15.17 -18.07
C LEU A 309 18.38 16.18 -18.77
N TYR A 310 18.66 16.00 -20.06
CA TYR A 310 19.38 17.01 -20.84
C TYR A 310 18.61 18.34 -20.88
N ALA A 311 17.31 18.30 -21.15
CA ALA A 311 16.48 19.50 -21.21
C ALA A 311 16.37 20.16 -19.83
N ALA A 312 16.25 19.36 -18.75
CA ALA A 312 16.25 19.84 -17.39
C ALA A 312 17.55 20.56 -17.00
N GLY A 313 18.72 19.98 -17.33
CA GLY A 313 20.02 20.57 -17.07
C GLY A 313 20.26 21.86 -17.86
N ILE A 314 19.90 21.89 -19.16
CA ILE A 314 19.99 23.12 -19.96
C ILE A 314 19.08 24.22 -19.39
N ALA A 315 17.86 23.90 -18.97
CA ALA A 315 16.97 24.85 -18.31
C ALA A 315 17.54 25.35 -16.95
N ARG A 316 18.23 24.49 -16.19
CA ARG A 316 18.90 24.87 -14.94
C ARG A 316 20.10 25.80 -15.19
N GLN A 317 20.94 25.48 -16.17
CA GLN A 317 22.06 26.30 -16.63
C GLN A 317 21.61 27.68 -17.15
N GLN A 318 20.40 27.78 -17.70
CA GLN A 318 19.80 29.06 -18.10
C GLN A 318 19.22 29.85 -16.92
N ALA A 319 18.85 29.19 -15.82
CA ALA A 319 18.23 29.80 -14.65
C ALA A 319 19.26 30.32 -13.61
N ASP A 320 20.43 29.70 -13.49
CA ASP A 320 21.50 30.14 -12.58
C ASP A 320 22.87 30.16 -13.26
N SER A 321 23.50 31.34 -13.33
CA SER A 321 24.85 31.51 -13.87
C SER A 321 25.96 30.88 -13.01
N GLY A 322 25.62 30.38 -11.82
CA GLY A 322 26.46 29.48 -11.02
C GLY A 322 26.49 28.02 -11.50
N VAL A 323 25.76 27.69 -12.56
CA VAL A 323 25.60 26.32 -13.10
C VAL A 323 26.05 26.26 -14.56
N ASN A 324 26.85 25.26 -14.92
CA ASN A 324 27.27 24.93 -16.28
C ASN A 324 27.26 23.40 -16.49
N CYS A 325 26.06 22.87 -16.72
CA CYS A 325 25.79 21.45 -16.91
C CYS A 325 26.55 20.87 -18.10
N GLN A 326 26.57 21.54 -19.26
CA GLN A 326 27.29 21.07 -20.44
C GLN A 326 28.79 20.88 -20.18
N SER A 327 29.42 21.78 -19.40
CA SER A 327 30.83 21.65 -19.03
C SER A 327 31.07 20.46 -18.10
N VAL A 328 30.18 20.22 -17.12
CA VAL A 328 30.32 19.11 -16.17
C VAL A 328 30.05 17.76 -16.84
N TRP A 329 28.97 17.62 -17.62
CA TRP A 329 28.66 16.39 -18.35
C TRP A 329 29.77 15.98 -19.34
N SER A 330 30.35 16.95 -20.05
CA SER A 330 31.45 16.70 -21.00
C SER A 330 32.79 16.43 -20.32
N THR A 331 33.07 17.03 -19.15
CA THR A 331 34.31 16.80 -18.39
C THR A 331 34.32 15.45 -17.66
N TYR A 332 33.20 15.06 -17.06
CA TYR A 332 33.13 13.88 -16.18
C TYR A 332 32.41 12.68 -16.78
N GLY A 333 31.97 12.74 -18.04
CA GLY A 333 31.37 11.59 -18.73
C GLY A 333 29.95 11.23 -18.27
N ILE A 334 29.25 12.14 -17.60
CA ILE A 334 27.96 11.87 -16.95
C ILE A 334 26.90 11.51 -18.01
N CYS A 335 26.45 10.25 -18.02
CA CYS A 335 25.42 9.70 -18.91
C CYS A 335 25.56 10.16 -20.39
N ARG A 336 26.75 10.01 -20.99
CA ARG A 336 27.09 10.61 -22.30
C ARG A 336 26.15 10.26 -23.44
N ILE A 337 25.49 9.10 -23.40
CA ILE A 337 24.47 8.72 -24.37
C ILE A 337 23.30 9.72 -24.41
N ALA A 338 22.87 10.24 -23.24
CA ALA A 338 21.80 11.23 -23.10
C ALA A 338 22.31 12.68 -23.09
N THR A 339 23.47 12.96 -22.49
CA THR A 339 23.97 14.33 -22.25
C THR A 339 24.83 14.91 -23.36
N ASN A 340 25.30 14.10 -24.31
CA ASN A 340 26.05 14.58 -25.48
C ASN A 340 25.09 15.17 -26.51
N ASP A 341 25.14 16.48 -26.72
CA ASP A 341 24.36 17.25 -27.70
C ASP A 341 24.86 17.13 -29.15
N GLY A 342 26.11 16.67 -29.34
CA GLY A 342 26.68 16.35 -30.64
C GLY A 342 26.35 14.94 -31.15
N THR A 343 26.99 14.55 -32.26
CA THR A 343 27.00 13.16 -32.75
C THR A 343 27.77 12.25 -31.79
N LEU A 344 27.29 11.02 -31.58
CA LEU A 344 27.98 9.96 -30.82
C LEU A 344 27.86 8.65 -31.61
N LYS A 345 28.99 8.00 -31.89
CA LYS A 345 29.16 6.75 -32.69
C LYS A 345 28.69 6.80 -34.17
N GLY A 346 27.62 7.53 -34.46
CA GLY A 346 27.04 7.79 -35.78
C GLY A 346 25.73 8.57 -35.64
N GLU A 347 25.00 8.24 -34.58
CA GLU A 347 23.74 8.79 -34.09
C GLU A 347 23.77 10.30 -33.78
N SER A 348 22.68 11.00 -34.13
CA SER A 348 22.38 12.33 -33.59
C SER A 348 21.84 12.26 -32.16
N HIS A 349 21.84 13.41 -31.47
CA HIS A 349 21.28 13.51 -30.13
C HIS A 349 19.78 13.19 -30.06
N ALA A 350 19.01 13.62 -31.07
CA ALA A 350 17.57 13.36 -31.13
C ALA A 350 17.25 11.86 -31.29
N GLU A 351 18.03 11.13 -32.10
CA GLU A 351 17.88 9.68 -32.28
C GLU A 351 18.18 8.93 -30.99
N ARG A 352 19.26 9.30 -30.26
CA ARG A 352 19.56 8.72 -28.94
C ARG A 352 18.47 8.99 -27.92
N LEU A 353 18.00 10.23 -27.77
CA LEU A 353 16.95 10.56 -26.79
C LEU A 353 15.63 9.82 -27.08
N ALA A 354 15.28 9.62 -28.36
CA ALA A 354 14.12 8.83 -28.74
C ALA A 354 14.30 7.34 -28.34
N ALA A 355 15.41 6.72 -28.73
CA ALA A 355 15.68 5.32 -28.44
C ALA A 355 15.89 5.03 -26.94
N ILE A 356 16.47 5.97 -26.18
CA ILE A 356 16.51 5.93 -24.71
C ILE A 356 15.09 5.95 -24.16
N GLY A 357 14.20 6.82 -24.65
CA GLY A 357 12.81 6.89 -24.21
C GLY A 357 12.04 5.58 -24.46
N GLU A 358 12.16 4.99 -25.64
CA GLU A 358 11.55 3.70 -25.96
C GLU A 358 12.11 2.57 -25.07
N ARG A 359 13.44 2.52 -24.84
CA ARG A 359 14.05 1.49 -24.00
C ARG A 359 13.75 1.67 -22.52
N GLN A 360 13.73 2.90 -22.02
CA GLN A 360 13.39 3.25 -20.64
C GLN A 360 11.91 2.94 -20.33
N GLN A 361 10.99 3.19 -21.28
CA GLN A 361 9.63 2.68 -21.17
C GLN A 361 9.63 1.15 -21.11
N ARG A 362 10.33 0.48 -22.03
CA ARG A 362 10.29 -0.99 -22.12
C ARG A 362 10.90 -1.69 -20.90
N TYR A 363 11.96 -1.15 -20.32
CA TYR A 363 12.52 -1.62 -19.04
C TYR A 363 11.48 -1.60 -17.92
N ASN A 364 10.68 -0.54 -17.84
CA ASN A 364 9.62 -0.37 -16.85
C ASN A 364 8.43 -1.31 -17.07
N GLU A 365 8.01 -1.52 -18.33
CA GLU A 365 7.04 -2.55 -18.67
C GLU A 365 7.52 -3.95 -18.24
N ILE A 366 8.83 -4.23 -18.37
CA ILE A 366 9.43 -5.49 -17.93
C ILE A 366 9.41 -5.62 -16.39
N LEU A 367 9.59 -4.54 -15.62
CA LEU A 367 9.40 -4.57 -14.16
C LEU A 367 7.94 -4.94 -13.81
N ALA A 368 6.96 -4.34 -14.49
CA ALA A 368 5.54 -4.62 -14.27
C ALA A 368 5.15 -6.06 -14.64
N GLU A 369 5.64 -6.56 -15.79
CA GLU A 369 5.46 -7.95 -16.22
C GLU A 369 6.09 -8.95 -15.22
N LEU A 370 7.28 -8.65 -14.68
CA LEU A 370 7.96 -9.52 -13.73
C LEU A 370 7.33 -9.47 -12.33
N ALA A 371 6.88 -8.31 -11.84
CA ALA A 371 6.13 -8.24 -10.60
C ALA A 371 4.89 -9.15 -10.65
N GLN A 372 4.08 -9.03 -11.72
CA GLN A 372 2.93 -9.92 -11.95
C GLN A 372 3.32 -11.41 -12.07
N THR A 373 4.52 -11.72 -12.55
CA THR A 373 5.02 -13.10 -12.69
C THR A 373 5.48 -13.69 -11.35
N TYR A 374 6.08 -12.87 -10.47
CA TYR A 374 6.68 -13.32 -9.20
C TYR A 374 5.73 -13.17 -8.00
N ASN A 375 4.67 -12.36 -8.07
CA ASN A 375 3.79 -12.10 -6.95
C ASN A 375 3.17 -13.39 -6.36
N GLY A 376 3.31 -13.59 -5.05
CA GLY A 376 2.89 -14.79 -4.33
C GLY A 376 3.89 -15.95 -4.35
N THR A 377 5.01 -15.84 -5.07
CA THR A 377 6.08 -16.86 -5.04
C THR A 377 6.63 -16.97 -3.62
N ASN A 378 6.64 -18.18 -3.06
CA ASN A 378 7.01 -18.45 -1.66
C ASN A 378 6.24 -17.60 -0.62
N GLY A 379 5.06 -17.08 -0.95
CA GLY A 379 4.30 -16.18 -0.08
C GLY A 379 4.89 -14.77 0.04
N ILE A 380 5.73 -14.37 -0.91
CA ILE A 380 6.30 -13.02 -1.03
C ILE A 380 5.42 -12.20 -1.99
N GLU A 381 4.99 -11.02 -1.55
CA GLU A 381 4.34 -10.06 -2.43
C GLU A 381 5.37 -9.38 -3.34
N VAL A 382 5.08 -9.28 -4.64
CA VAL A 382 5.93 -8.55 -5.59
C VAL A 382 5.07 -7.59 -6.40
N VAL A 383 5.35 -6.30 -6.26
CA VAL A 383 4.62 -5.21 -6.91
C VAL A 383 5.59 -4.32 -7.70
N ALA A 384 5.07 -3.66 -8.73
CA ALA A 384 5.80 -2.64 -9.48
C ALA A 384 5.07 -1.31 -9.34
N GLU A 385 5.84 -0.25 -9.11
CA GLU A 385 5.35 1.12 -9.06
C GLU A 385 4.87 1.61 -10.44
N TYR A 386 5.50 1.09 -11.51
CA TYR A 386 5.08 1.37 -12.88
C TYR A 386 3.88 0.50 -13.28
N GLY A 387 2.73 1.14 -13.45
CA GLY A 387 1.51 0.51 -13.95
C GLY A 387 1.44 0.39 -15.49
N ASP A 388 0.37 0.93 -16.09
CA ASP A 388 0.08 0.84 -17.53
C ASP A 388 0.69 1.98 -18.38
N GLY A 389 1.75 2.61 -17.85
CA GLY A 389 2.41 3.80 -18.41
C GLY A 389 1.61 5.11 -18.32
N LYS A 390 0.39 5.12 -17.75
CA LYS A 390 -0.45 6.33 -17.61
C LYS A 390 -0.52 6.86 -16.17
N GLY A 391 -0.22 6.02 -15.18
CA GLY A 391 -0.08 6.41 -13.78
C GLY A 391 1.16 7.26 -13.52
N LEU A 392 1.17 7.99 -12.41
CA LEU A 392 2.34 8.70 -11.91
C LEU A 392 3.29 7.71 -11.23
N SER A 393 4.50 7.60 -11.77
CA SER A 393 5.58 6.71 -11.33
C SER A 393 6.92 7.41 -11.59
N VAL A 394 8.01 7.01 -10.96
CA VAL A 394 9.38 7.48 -11.25
C VAL A 394 9.73 7.20 -12.72
N GLY A 395 9.19 6.13 -13.30
CA GLY A 395 9.30 5.81 -14.73
C GLY A 395 8.48 6.69 -15.68
N THR A 396 7.51 7.46 -15.18
CA THR A 396 6.70 8.42 -15.96
C THR A 396 6.96 9.89 -15.60
N TYR A 397 7.61 10.19 -14.46
CA TYR A 397 7.88 11.55 -14.02
C TYR A 397 9.00 12.22 -14.85
N ALA A 398 8.69 13.36 -15.46
CA ALA A 398 9.63 14.18 -16.20
C ALA A 398 10.33 15.18 -15.27
N PHE A 399 11.50 14.81 -14.75
CA PHE A 399 12.31 15.67 -13.87
C PHE A 399 12.69 16.99 -14.55
N GLY A 400 12.43 18.11 -13.87
CA GLY A 400 12.73 19.46 -14.35
C GLY A 400 13.96 20.09 -13.69
N ALA A 401 14.23 21.34 -14.06
CA ALA A 401 15.44 22.08 -13.68
C ALA A 401 15.65 22.28 -12.17
N GLY A 402 14.58 22.27 -11.37
CA GLY A 402 14.65 22.34 -9.90
C GLY A 402 14.88 20.97 -9.24
N ASP A 403 14.46 19.91 -9.92
CA ASP A 403 14.33 18.57 -9.36
C ASP A 403 15.64 17.79 -9.46
N ILE A 404 16.50 18.13 -10.44
CA ILE A 404 17.92 17.76 -10.48
C ILE A 404 18.77 18.67 -9.57
N ASN A 405 19.92 18.18 -9.10
CA ASN A 405 20.92 18.99 -8.40
C ASN A 405 21.65 19.94 -9.38
N GLY A 406 22.47 20.86 -8.86
CA GLY A 406 23.28 21.78 -9.67
C GLY A 406 24.79 21.53 -9.61
N GLY A 407 25.22 20.47 -8.92
CA GLY A 407 26.58 19.93 -8.98
C GLY A 407 26.82 19.20 -10.30
N ASP A 408 26.09 18.11 -10.53
CA ASP A 408 26.18 17.28 -11.76
C ASP A 408 25.10 17.59 -12.80
N CYS A 409 24.03 18.30 -12.43
CA CYS A 409 22.85 18.52 -13.28
C CYS A 409 22.18 17.25 -13.82
N PHE A 410 22.20 16.16 -13.06
CA PHE A 410 21.75 14.85 -13.50
C PHE A 410 21.01 14.10 -12.38
N HIS A 411 21.62 13.94 -11.20
CA HIS A 411 20.97 13.26 -10.08
C HIS A 411 19.95 14.18 -9.39
N PRO A 412 18.91 13.63 -8.74
CA PRO A 412 17.92 14.42 -8.02
C PRO A 412 18.52 15.33 -6.93
N SER A 413 18.04 16.57 -6.86
CA SER A 413 18.28 17.48 -5.74
C SER A 413 17.53 17.03 -4.49
N VAL A 414 17.72 17.71 -3.36
CA VAL A 414 16.83 17.58 -2.19
C VAL A 414 15.35 17.70 -2.58
N SER A 415 14.98 18.53 -3.57
CA SER A 415 13.60 18.60 -4.08
C SER A 415 13.21 17.34 -4.85
N GLY A 416 14.08 16.86 -5.75
CA GLY A 416 13.85 15.63 -6.50
C GLY A 416 13.83 14.37 -5.62
N GLN A 417 14.58 14.35 -4.51
CA GLN A 417 14.57 13.26 -3.53
C GLN A 417 13.23 13.20 -2.76
N ASN A 418 12.61 14.36 -2.47
CA ASN A 418 11.22 14.38 -1.99
C ASN A 418 10.25 13.86 -3.06
N ILE A 419 10.41 14.29 -4.32
CA ILE A 419 9.55 13.83 -5.44
C ILE A 419 9.64 12.31 -5.63
N VAL A 420 10.83 11.71 -5.59
CA VAL A 420 10.98 10.25 -5.61
C VAL A 420 10.27 9.63 -4.41
N ALA A 421 10.46 10.16 -3.20
CA ALA A 421 9.82 9.61 -2.00
C ALA A 421 8.29 9.74 -2.00
N ASP A 422 7.73 10.84 -2.52
CA ASP A 422 6.28 11.05 -2.69
C ASP A 422 5.70 10.09 -3.73
N VAL A 423 6.39 9.87 -4.85
CA VAL A 423 5.91 9.02 -5.95
C VAL A 423 6.04 7.53 -5.61
N VAL A 424 7.13 7.11 -4.95
CA VAL A 424 7.27 5.74 -4.44
C VAL A 424 6.23 5.48 -3.34
N TRP A 425 5.98 6.42 -2.42
CA TRP A 425 4.95 6.26 -1.39
C TRP A 425 3.53 6.21 -1.96
N GLY A 426 3.20 7.08 -2.92
CA GLY A 426 1.89 7.13 -3.56
C GLY A 426 1.49 5.83 -4.26
N ASN A 427 2.46 4.99 -4.63
CA ASN A 427 2.25 3.66 -5.23
C ASN A 427 2.65 2.49 -4.31
N ASN A 428 3.01 2.75 -3.05
CA ASN A 428 3.41 1.72 -2.08
C ASN A 428 2.17 0.98 -1.58
N PRO A 429 2.13 -0.37 -1.54
CA PRO A 429 0.94 -1.11 -1.10
C PRO A 429 0.59 -0.89 0.38
N ASP A 430 1.55 -0.43 1.20
CA ASP A 430 1.34 -0.11 2.61
C ASP A 430 0.84 1.34 2.84
N ASN A 431 0.73 2.19 1.81
CA ASN A 431 0.19 3.54 1.95
C ASN A 431 -1.31 3.50 2.29
N PRO A 432 -1.76 4.01 3.46
CA PRO A 432 -3.15 3.96 3.87
C PRO A 432 -4.07 4.97 3.13
N ALA A 433 -3.51 5.84 2.29
CA ALA A 433 -4.22 6.90 1.56
C ALA A 433 -3.84 6.92 0.05
N PRO A 434 -4.51 6.11 -0.79
CA PRO A 434 -4.37 6.13 -2.25
C PRO A 434 -5.13 7.29 -2.93
#